data_AF-A0A9J6GCQ5-F1
#
_entry.id   AF-A0A9J6GCQ5-F1
#
_cell.length_a   1.000
_cell.length_b   1.000
_cell.length_c   1.000
_cell.angle_alpha   90.00
_cell.angle_beta   90.00
_cell.angle_gamma   90.00
#
_symmetry.space_group_name_H-M   'P 1'
#
loop_
_entity.id
_entity.type
_entity.pdbx_description
1 polymer ?
#
loop_
_entity_poly.entity_id
_entity_poly.type
_entity_poly.pdbx_seq_one_letter_code
_entity_poly.pdbx_strand_id
1 'polypeptide(L)'
;MCFLMLVPSALLFLFPRQSNGPADRSSREEGAPPECYQAERRGPTFVHEPPRRVDFSNSTGATVACAATGSPEPRISWTAADGSPVEDVRGLRYARPNGSLVLPPFRAEDYRQDVHATVYRCAASNPVGAVVSRDVHVRAGGPQHELFASMIRHDGCARRGGVEEFV
;
A
#
# COMPACT_ATOMS: atom_id res chain seq x y z
N MET A 1 43.48 -15.39 -62.73
CA MET A 1 44.78 -15.12 -63.40
C MET A 1 45.89 -15.31 -62.37
N CYS A 2 46.88 -16.16 -62.68
CA CYS A 2 47.99 -16.54 -61.80
C CYS A 2 49.16 -15.57 -61.94
N PHE A 3 49.80 -15.19 -60.83
CA PHE A 3 51.07 -14.46 -60.85
C PHE A 3 52.22 -15.46 -60.66
N LEU A 4 53.09 -15.57 -61.66
CA LEU A 4 54.38 -16.24 -61.58
C LEU A 4 55.35 -15.29 -60.88
N MET A 5 55.78 -15.63 -59.66
CA MET A 5 56.91 -14.97 -59.00
C MET A 5 58.13 -15.88 -59.14
N LEU A 6 59.15 -15.40 -59.87
CA LEU A 6 60.47 -16.03 -60.00
C LEU A 6 61.23 -15.89 -58.67
N VAL A 7 61.50 -17.02 -58.00
CA VAL A 7 62.44 -17.10 -56.87
C VAL A 7 63.68 -17.87 -57.35
N PRO A 8 64.89 -17.30 -57.27
CA PRO A 8 66.09 -17.94 -57.80
C PRO A 8 66.64 -18.93 -56.76
N SER A 9 66.07 -20.14 -56.69
CA SER A 9 66.73 -21.38 -56.25
C SER A 9 65.71 -22.54 -56.21
N ALA A 10 65.67 -23.28 -57.31
CA ALA A 10 65.32 -24.70 -57.53
C ALA A 10 64.58 -25.55 -56.46
N LEU A 11 63.55 -25.05 -55.77
CA LEU A 11 62.55 -25.92 -55.13
C LEU A 11 61.13 -25.37 -55.38
N LEU A 12 60.38 -26.08 -56.21
CA LEU A 12 58.97 -25.79 -56.51
C LEU A 12 58.10 -26.15 -55.30
N PHE A 13 57.92 -25.20 -54.38
CA PHE A 13 56.86 -25.28 -53.36
C PHE A 13 55.57 -24.67 -53.92
N LEU A 14 54.53 -25.49 -54.10
CA LEU A 14 53.17 -25.02 -54.32
C LEU A 14 52.61 -24.53 -52.97
N PHE A 15 52.73 -23.24 -52.69
CA PHE A 15 52.04 -22.63 -51.55
C PHE A 15 50.54 -22.52 -51.86
N PRO A 16 49.65 -23.06 -51.01
CA PRO A 16 48.23 -22.77 -51.11
C PRO A 16 48.05 -21.26 -50.91
N ARG A 17 47.26 -20.67 -51.80
CA ARG A 17 46.88 -19.26 -51.80
C ARG A 17 46.29 -18.94 -50.42
N GLN A 18 47.06 -18.30 -49.54
CA GLN A 18 46.53 -17.70 -48.32
C GLN A 18 45.44 -16.73 -48.78
N SER A 19 44.21 -17.05 -48.40
CA SER A 19 43.12 -16.09 -48.49
C SER A 19 43.54 -14.90 -47.63
N ASN A 20 43.96 -13.82 -48.27
CA ASN A 20 43.90 -12.50 -47.69
C ASN A 20 42.43 -12.17 -47.45
N GLY A 21 41.84 -12.80 -46.43
CA GLY A 21 40.63 -12.32 -45.82
C GLY A 21 40.99 -11.05 -45.05
N PRO A 22 40.14 -10.01 -45.06
CA PRO A 22 40.35 -8.88 -44.18
C PRO A 22 40.48 -9.41 -42.76
N ALA A 23 41.50 -8.94 -42.04
CA ALA A 23 41.53 -9.05 -40.58
C ALA A 23 40.36 -8.23 -40.06
N ASP A 24 39.16 -8.83 -40.07
CA ASP A 24 38.02 -8.29 -39.36
C ASP A 24 38.34 -8.48 -37.88
N ARG A 25 39.04 -7.48 -37.36
CA ARG A 25 38.98 -7.11 -35.96
C ARG A 25 37.53 -6.68 -35.71
N SER A 26 36.63 -7.66 -35.71
CA SER A 26 35.30 -7.51 -35.16
C SER A 26 35.55 -7.33 -33.68
N SER A 27 35.56 -6.05 -33.34
CA SER A 27 35.57 -5.49 -32.02
C SER A 27 34.77 -6.39 -31.10
N ARG A 28 35.38 -6.69 -29.95
CA ARG A 28 34.66 -7.04 -28.74
C ARG A 28 33.81 -5.84 -28.34
N GLU A 29 32.80 -5.50 -29.14
CA GLU A 29 31.59 -4.91 -28.61
C GLU A 29 30.84 -6.09 -28.02
N GLU A 30 31.24 -6.42 -26.79
CA GLU A 30 30.28 -6.87 -25.80
C GLU A 30 29.24 -5.75 -25.77
N GLY A 31 28.28 -5.84 -26.70
CA GLY A 31 27.22 -4.88 -26.84
C GLY A 31 26.58 -4.86 -25.48
N ALA A 32 26.81 -3.76 -24.75
CA ALA A 32 26.06 -3.48 -23.55
C ALA A 32 24.60 -3.77 -23.92
N PRO A 33 23.88 -4.56 -23.10
CA PRO A 33 22.49 -4.85 -23.40
C PRO A 33 21.80 -3.52 -23.74
N PRO A 34 20.90 -3.47 -24.73
CA PRO A 34 20.16 -2.24 -25.00
C PRO A 34 19.63 -1.80 -23.64
N GLU A 35 19.96 -0.57 -23.23
CA GLU A 35 19.52 -0.02 -21.95
C GLU A 35 18.00 0.19 -22.03
N CYS A 36 17.27 -0.91 -22.08
CA CYS A 36 15.84 -0.95 -21.92
C CYS A 36 15.61 -0.68 -20.44
N TYR A 37 15.37 0.60 -20.15
CA TYR A 37 14.55 1.04 -19.04
C TYR A 37 15.21 0.97 -17.65
N GLN A 38 16.23 1.80 -17.40
CA GLN A 38 16.38 2.34 -16.05
C GLN A 38 15.32 3.43 -15.86
N ALA A 39 14.04 3.05 -15.77
CA ALA A 39 13.11 3.96 -15.12
C ALA A 39 13.62 4.13 -13.69
N GLU A 40 14.07 5.35 -13.39
CA GLU A 40 14.55 5.80 -12.09
C GLU A 40 13.73 5.12 -10.99
N ARG A 41 14.29 4.03 -10.44
CA ARG A 41 13.57 3.19 -9.48
C ARG A 41 13.47 3.97 -8.19
N ARG A 42 12.26 4.29 -7.78
CA ARG A 42 11.99 5.11 -6.60
C ARG A 42 11.23 4.29 -5.58
N GLY A 43 11.70 4.33 -4.34
CA GLY A 43 11.00 3.76 -3.20
C GLY A 43 9.63 4.43 -2.99
N PRO A 44 8.73 3.77 -2.25
CA PRO A 44 7.41 4.31 -1.98
C PRO A 44 7.50 5.55 -1.09
N THR A 45 6.71 6.56 -1.42
CA THR A 45 6.54 7.78 -0.63
C THR A 45 5.05 8.11 -0.53
N PHE A 46 4.57 8.49 0.66
CA PHE A 46 3.16 8.80 0.86
C PHE A 46 2.76 10.09 0.14
N VAL A 47 1.74 10.01 -0.72
CA VAL A 47 1.03 11.16 -1.29
C VAL A 47 -0.10 11.56 -0.34
N HIS A 48 -0.82 10.56 0.18
CA HIS A 48 -1.82 10.73 1.22
C HIS A 48 -1.52 9.75 2.35
N GLU A 49 -1.09 10.31 3.47
CA GLU A 49 -0.93 9.56 4.71
C GLU A 49 -2.19 9.73 5.58
N PRO A 50 -2.72 8.64 6.17
CA PRO A 50 -3.87 8.72 7.09
C PRO A 50 -3.65 9.67 8.29
N PRO A 51 -4.73 10.27 8.83
CA PRO A 51 -4.65 11.03 10.07
C PRO A 51 -4.36 10.11 11.28
N ARG A 52 -3.86 10.68 12.38
CA ARG A 52 -3.57 9.91 13.62
C ARG A 52 -4.82 9.35 14.29
N ARG A 53 -5.98 9.95 14.05
CA ARG A 53 -7.25 9.61 14.69
C ARG A 53 -8.39 9.72 13.69
N VAL A 54 -9.30 8.75 13.74
CA VAL A 54 -10.53 8.70 12.95
C VAL A 54 -11.65 8.31 13.92
N ASP A 55 -12.41 9.32 14.36
CA ASP A 55 -13.62 9.11 15.15
C ASP A 55 -14.82 9.18 14.21
N PHE A 56 -15.72 8.21 14.28
CA PHE A 56 -16.87 8.14 13.37
C PHE A 56 -18.11 7.57 14.03
N SER A 57 -19.23 7.74 13.33
CA SER A 57 -20.55 7.33 13.78
C SER A 57 -20.92 5.98 13.16
N ASN A 58 -21.67 5.13 13.87
CA ASN A 58 -22.13 3.85 13.32
C ASN A 58 -23.12 4.02 12.16
N SER A 59 -23.80 5.17 12.08
CA SER A 59 -24.76 5.47 11.01
C SER A 59 -24.10 6.01 9.73
N THR A 60 -22.94 6.66 9.84
CA THR A 60 -22.21 7.23 8.68
C THR A 60 -21.06 6.34 8.20
N GLY A 61 -20.43 5.58 9.09
CA GLY A 61 -19.18 4.91 8.77
C GLY A 61 -18.01 5.89 8.60
N ALA A 62 -16.90 5.40 8.05
CA ALA A 62 -15.69 6.15 7.73
C ALA A 62 -14.96 5.56 6.50
N THR A 63 -14.17 6.40 5.84
CA THR A 63 -13.19 5.97 4.84
C THR A 63 -11.85 6.62 5.15
N VAL A 64 -10.81 5.80 5.30
CA VAL A 64 -9.44 6.23 5.61
C VAL A 64 -8.60 6.09 4.36
N ALA A 65 -8.30 7.21 3.72
CA ALA A 65 -7.50 7.22 2.50
C ALA A 65 -6.01 6.99 2.79
N CYS A 66 -5.38 6.14 1.97
CA CYS A 66 -3.93 5.98 1.94
C CYS A 66 -3.48 5.84 0.48
N ALA A 67 -2.54 6.68 0.07
CA ALA A 67 -1.96 6.65 -1.27
C ALA A 67 -0.46 6.92 -1.21
N ALA A 68 0.29 6.22 -2.05
CA ALA A 68 1.74 6.39 -2.17
C ALA A 68 2.13 6.37 -3.64
N THR A 69 3.27 7.00 -3.95
CA THR A 69 3.87 6.99 -5.28
C THR A 69 5.26 6.35 -5.20
N GLY A 70 5.70 5.78 -6.32
CA GLY A 70 6.98 5.11 -6.45
C GLY A 70 7.19 4.64 -7.88
N SER A 71 8.35 4.09 -8.19
CA SER A 71 8.59 3.44 -9.48
C SER A 71 9.34 2.13 -9.25
N PRO A 72 8.71 0.96 -9.50
CA PRO A 72 7.31 0.74 -9.89
C PRO A 72 6.26 1.26 -8.90
N GLU A 73 5.01 1.42 -9.36
CA GLU A 73 3.87 1.89 -8.54
C GLU A 73 3.69 0.98 -7.30
N PRO A 74 3.62 1.55 -6.08
CA PRO A 74 3.57 0.77 -4.87
C PRO A 74 2.19 0.15 -4.61
N ARG A 75 2.20 -1.05 -4.04
CA ARG A 75 1.00 -1.71 -3.52
C ARG A 75 0.72 -1.21 -2.12
N ILE A 76 -0.54 -0.84 -1.88
CA ILE A 76 -1.05 -0.44 -0.56
C ILE A 76 -1.62 -1.67 0.15
N SER A 77 -1.24 -1.84 1.42
CA SER A 77 -1.80 -2.84 2.33
C SER A 77 -2.07 -2.23 3.71
N TRP A 78 -2.91 -2.89 4.49
CA TRP A 78 -3.28 -2.45 5.83
C TRP A 78 -2.95 -3.54 6.85
N THR A 79 -2.49 -3.13 8.03
CA THR A 79 -2.26 -4.02 9.17
C THR A 79 -3.02 -3.52 10.40
N ALA A 80 -3.47 -4.45 11.22
CA ALA A 80 -4.13 -4.17 12.49
C ALA A 80 -3.09 -3.97 13.62
N ALA A 81 -3.58 -3.66 14.82
CA ALA A 81 -2.74 -3.34 15.98
C ALA A 81 -1.76 -4.48 16.35
N ASP A 82 -2.18 -5.73 16.14
CA ASP A 82 -1.42 -6.96 16.37
C ASP A 82 -0.40 -7.27 15.25
N GLY A 83 -0.34 -6.45 14.20
CA GLY A 83 0.51 -6.65 13.03
C GLY A 83 -0.06 -7.62 12.00
N SER A 84 -1.23 -8.20 12.24
CA SER A 84 -1.91 -9.06 11.27
C SER A 84 -2.36 -8.25 10.05
N PRO A 85 -2.37 -8.87 8.85
CA PRO A 85 -2.94 -8.23 7.67
C PRO A 85 -4.42 -7.97 7.90
N VAL A 86 -4.89 -6.80 7.48
CA VAL A 86 -6.31 -6.47 7.53
C VAL A 86 -7.05 -7.28 6.47
N GLU A 87 -7.85 -8.22 6.95
CA GLU A 87 -8.80 -8.96 6.12
C GLU A 87 -10.15 -8.26 6.05
N ASP A 88 -10.88 -8.53 4.96
CA ASP A 88 -12.24 -8.04 4.76
C ASP A 88 -13.20 -8.75 5.73
N VAL A 89 -13.93 -7.96 6.50
CA VAL A 89 -15.00 -8.43 7.39
C VAL A 89 -16.31 -7.97 6.79
N ARG A 90 -17.12 -8.91 6.30
CA ARG A 90 -18.38 -8.63 5.61
C ARG A 90 -19.22 -7.63 6.40
N GLY A 91 -19.53 -6.49 5.77
CA GLY A 91 -20.37 -5.43 6.34
C GLY A 91 -19.67 -4.49 7.32
N LEU A 92 -18.46 -4.79 7.79
CA LEU A 92 -17.80 -4.02 8.86
C LEU A 92 -16.48 -3.37 8.44
N ARG A 93 -15.73 -4.01 7.54
CA ARG A 93 -14.44 -3.50 7.08
C ARG A 93 -14.05 -4.09 5.75
N TYR A 94 -13.54 -3.26 4.84
CA TYR A 94 -12.86 -3.76 3.64
C TYR A 94 -11.84 -2.75 3.10
N ALA A 95 -10.81 -3.26 2.42
CA ALA A 95 -9.83 -2.41 1.73
C ALA A 95 -10.23 -2.21 0.26
N ARG A 96 -10.23 -0.97 -0.23
CA ARG A 96 -10.49 -0.65 -1.63
C ARG A 96 -9.22 -0.78 -2.48
N PRO A 97 -9.34 -1.07 -3.80
CA PRO A 97 -8.20 -1.12 -4.71
C PRO A 97 -7.38 0.18 -4.80
N ASN A 98 -8.01 1.32 -4.46
CA ASN A 98 -7.34 2.62 -4.40
C ASN A 98 -6.52 2.84 -3.11
N GLY A 99 -6.37 1.81 -2.26
CA GLY A 99 -5.63 1.86 -1.01
C GLY A 99 -6.42 2.37 0.20
N SER A 100 -7.68 2.79 0.03
CA SER A 100 -8.49 3.29 1.16
C SER A 100 -9.07 2.15 2.02
N LEU A 101 -9.02 2.27 3.34
CA LEU A 101 -9.72 1.39 4.27
C LEU A 101 -11.13 1.92 4.54
N VAL A 102 -12.14 1.09 4.32
CA VAL A 102 -13.55 1.47 4.53
C VAL A 102 -14.12 0.77 5.74
N LEU A 103 -14.79 1.55 6.58
CA LEU A 103 -15.56 1.11 7.73
C LEU A 103 -17.02 1.52 7.47
N PRO A 104 -17.86 0.65 6.90
CA PRO A 104 -19.23 0.99 6.55
C PRO A 104 -20.09 1.33 7.77
N PRO A 105 -21.28 1.94 7.56
CA PRO A 105 -22.31 1.97 8.59
C PRO A 105 -22.65 0.57 9.10
N PHE A 106 -22.90 0.44 10.39
CA PHE A 106 -23.16 -0.84 11.07
C PHE A 106 -24.18 -0.67 12.20
N ARG A 107 -24.87 -1.75 12.58
CA ARG A 107 -25.83 -1.74 13.70
C ARG A 107 -25.09 -1.82 15.03
N ALA A 108 -25.70 -1.38 16.12
CA ALA A 108 -25.06 -1.46 17.45
C ALA A 108 -24.68 -2.90 17.82
N GLU A 109 -25.50 -3.87 17.41
CA GLU A 109 -25.28 -5.31 17.62
C GLU A 109 -24.04 -5.85 16.89
N ASP A 110 -23.66 -5.24 15.76
CA ASP A 110 -22.52 -5.67 14.95
C ASP A 110 -21.21 -4.98 15.39
N TYR A 111 -21.22 -4.24 16.49
CA TYR A 111 -20.04 -3.57 17.00
C TYR A 111 -18.96 -4.58 17.40
N ARG A 112 -17.78 -4.43 16.82
CA ARG A 112 -16.60 -5.22 17.12
C ARG A 112 -15.42 -4.35 17.52
N GLN A 113 -14.85 -4.58 18.70
CA GLN A 113 -13.74 -3.79 19.21
C GLN A 113 -12.50 -3.89 18.30
N ASP A 114 -12.22 -5.08 17.77
CA ASP A 114 -11.09 -5.35 16.86
C ASP A 114 -11.24 -4.69 15.48
N VAL A 115 -12.44 -4.18 15.15
CA VAL A 115 -12.72 -3.46 13.90
C VAL A 115 -12.91 -1.97 14.14
N HIS A 116 -13.74 -1.62 15.11
CA HIS A 116 -14.26 -0.28 15.35
C HIS A 116 -13.54 0.50 16.46
N ALA A 117 -12.70 -0.15 17.27
CA ALA A 117 -11.93 0.49 18.34
C ALA A 117 -10.52 -0.10 18.42
N THR A 118 -9.76 0.12 17.35
CA THR A 118 -8.44 -0.48 17.14
C THR A 118 -7.48 0.52 16.50
N VAL A 119 -6.22 0.11 16.34
CA VAL A 119 -5.20 0.85 15.60
C VAL A 119 -4.94 0.17 14.27
N TYR A 120 -4.92 0.95 13.20
CA TYR A 120 -4.51 0.49 11.88
C TYR A 120 -3.21 1.18 11.44
N ARG A 121 -2.46 0.52 10.56
CA ARG A 121 -1.34 1.10 9.83
C ARG A 121 -1.48 0.81 8.34
N CYS A 122 -1.20 1.81 7.52
CA CYS A 122 -1.08 1.63 6.08
C CYS A 122 0.39 1.35 5.74
N ALA A 123 0.63 0.39 4.87
CA ALA A 123 1.95 0.13 4.31
C ALA A 123 1.90 0.29 2.79
N ALA A 124 2.90 0.96 2.24
CA ALA A 124 3.12 1.06 0.81
C ALA A 124 4.42 0.34 0.46
N SER A 125 4.38 -0.57 -0.50
CA SER A 125 5.54 -1.40 -0.85
C SER A 125 5.71 -1.56 -2.36
N ASN A 126 6.96 -1.51 -2.81
CA ASN A 126 7.36 -1.87 -4.15
C ASN A 126 8.71 -2.63 -4.09
N PRO A 127 9.26 -3.13 -5.22
CA PRO A 127 10.52 -3.86 -5.22
C PRO A 127 11.75 -3.06 -4.74
N VAL A 128 11.64 -1.73 -4.61
CA VAL A 128 12.72 -0.85 -4.13
C VAL A 128 12.68 -0.74 -2.61
N GLY A 129 11.51 -0.80 -2.00
CA GLY A 129 11.36 -0.74 -0.54
C GLY A 129 9.92 -0.68 -0.06
N ALA A 130 9.76 -0.44 1.24
CA ALA A 130 8.47 -0.29 1.89
C ALA A 130 8.50 0.87 2.90
N VAL A 131 7.37 1.58 3.02
CA VAL A 131 7.13 2.60 4.05
C VAL A 131 5.82 2.28 4.78
N VAL A 132 5.79 2.59 6.08
CA VAL A 132 4.62 2.37 6.95
C VAL A 132 4.18 3.72 7.49
N SER A 133 2.87 3.96 7.50
CA SER A 133 2.28 5.19 8.02
C SER A 133 2.40 5.25 9.54
N ARG A 134 2.09 6.42 10.10
CA ARG A 134 1.73 6.55 11.51
C ARG A 134 0.57 5.65 11.91
N ASP A 135 0.44 5.43 13.22
CA ASP A 135 -0.69 4.75 13.84
C ASP A 135 -1.99 5.55 13.64
N VAL A 136 -3.01 4.87 13.11
CA VAL A 136 -4.36 5.40 12.91
C VAL A 136 -5.28 4.85 13.97
N HIS A 137 -5.61 5.67 14.97
CA HIS A 137 -6.53 5.28 16.03
C HIS A 137 -7.96 5.44 15.53
N VAL A 138 -8.65 4.33 15.31
CA VAL A 138 -10.03 4.30 14.86
C VAL A 138 -10.95 4.09 16.05
N ARG A 139 -11.99 4.93 16.19
CA ARG A 139 -13.05 4.74 17.18
C ARG A 139 -14.43 5.03 16.58
N ALA A 140 -15.28 4.02 16.53
CA ALA A 140 -16.70 4.21 16.31
C ALA A 140 -17.37 4.62 17.64
N GLY A 141 -18.20 5.66 17.62
CA GLY A 141 -18.75 6.27 18.83
C GLY A 141 -18.20 7.69 19.11
N GLY A 142 -17.56 8.33 18.12
CA GLY A 142 -17.33 9.78 18.15
C GLY A 142 -18.63 10.55 18.33
N PRO A 143 -18.61 11.78 18.87
CA PRO A 143 -19.70 12.41 19.62
C PRO A 143 -20.95 12.61 18.77
N GLN A 144 -21.74 11.56 18.63
CA GLN A 144 -23.14 11.67 18.28
C GLN A 144 -23.81 12.14 19.56
N HIS A 145 -23.86 13.46 19.72
CA HIS A 145 -24.78 14.18 20.57
C HIS A 145 -25.19 13.44 21.86
N GLU A 146 -24.74 13.97 23.00
CA GLU A 146 -25.09 13.66 24.40
C GLU A 146 -26.60 13.60 24.73
N LEU A 147 -27.50 13.36 23.77
CA LEU A 147 -28.95 13.33 23.87
C LEU A 147 -29.49 12.20 24.75
N PHE A 148 -28.68 11.21 25.11
CA PHE A 148 -29.08 10.19 26.09
C PHE A 148 -28.63 10.51 27.51
N ALA A 149 -27.71 11.46 27.72
CA ALA A 149 -27.35 11.90 29.06
C ALA A 149 -28.43 12.78 29.71
N SER A 150 -29.41 13.29 28.96
CA SER A 150 -30.51 14.10 29.49
C SER A 150 -31.79 13.33 29.83
N MET A 151 -31.88 12.01 29.56
CA MET A 151 -33.12 11.24 29.75
C MET A 151 -33.15 10.43 31.06
N ILE A 152 -32.20 10.66 31.98
CA ILE A 152 -32.29 10.15 33.36
C ILE A 152 -32.35 11.34 34.33
N ARG A 153 -33.48 12.05 34.35
CA ARG A 153 -34.00 12.65 35.59
C ARG A 153 -35.49 12.32 35.67
N HIS A 154 -35.72 11.20 36.35
CA HIS A 154 -36.95 10.68 36.89
C HIS A 154 -38.11 11.68 36.94
N ASP A 155 -39.20 11.29 36.27
CA ASP A 155 -40.56 11.65 36.65
C ASP A 155 -40.78 11.27 38.12
N GLY A 156 -40.67 12.26 38.99
CA GLY A 156 -41.10 12.20 40.38
C GLY A 156 -42.42 12.94 40.56
N CYS A 157 -43.50 12.43 39.98
CA CYS A 157 -44.85 12.89 40.35
C CYS A 157 -45.16 12.34 41.75
N ALA A 158 -44.86 13.11 42.80
CA ALA A 158 -45.33 12.81 44.15
C ALA A 158 -46.83 13.16 44.23
N ARG A 159 -47.65 12.12 44.41
CA ARG A 159 -49.10 12.23 44.62
C ARG A 159 -49.42 13.04 45.87
N ARG A 160 -50.50 13.82 45.79
CA ARG A 160 -51.26 14.37 46.93
C ARG A 160 -51.78 13.24 47.84
N GLY A 161 -51.75 13.50 49.15
CA GLY A 161 -52.82 13.12 50.09
C GLY A 161 -52.41 12.22 51.25
N GLY A 162 -52.61 12.70 52.48
CA GLY A 162 -52.60 11.89 53.71
C GLY A 162 -52.36 12.74 54.97
N VAL A 163 -53.45 13.20 55.61
CA VAL A 163 -53.50 13.82 56.94
C VAL A 163 -53.10 12.82 58.03
N GLU A 164 -52.19 13.17 58.93
CA GLU A 164 -52.13 12.61 60.30
C GLU A 164 -51.67 13.68 61.31
N GLU A 165 -52.30 13.58 62.48
CA GLU A 165 -52.37 14.47 63.64
C GLU A 165 -51.04 15.04 64.16
N PHE A 166 -51.07 16.32 64.55
CA PHE A 166 -50.25 16.81 65.66
C PHE A 166 -51.19 17.20 66.81
N VAL A 167 -50.85 16.59 67.96
CA VAL A 167 -51.41 16.74 69.31
C VAL A 167 -51.42 18.20 69.79
#